data_AF-A0A1B7X2C3-F1
#
_entry.id   AF-A0A1B7X2C3-F1
#
_cell.length_a   1.000
_cell.length_b   1.000
_cell.length_c   1.000
_cell.angle_alpha   90.00
_cell.angle_beta   90.00
_cell.angle_gamma   90.00
#
_symmetry.space_group_name_H-M   'P 1'
#
loop_
_entity.id
_entity.type
_entity.pdbx_description
1 polymer ?
#
loop_
_entity_poly.entity_id
_entity_poly.type
_entity_poly.pdbx_seq_one_letter_code
_entity_poly.pdbx_strand_id
1 'polypeptide(L)'
;MSFGNNVIVGDYQNGNIYAFDLEDYSDNGGIQKWLRSWRALPTGQNNLKRTAQHSLQLNIESGTGLNLGQGSDPEVMLRWSDDGGHTWSSEHWSKTGKIGEYYRRVFWRRLGMTVKLRDRVYELSGTDPVKISIMGAELILSPTNA
;
A
#
# COMPACT_ATOMS: atom_id res chain seq x y z
N MET A 1 8.86 17.54 -21.62
CA MET A 1 9.40 18.84 -22.11
C MET A 1 9.92 19.59 -20.89
N SER A 2 10.97 20.40 -20.99
CA SER A 2 11.42 21.27 -19.88
C SER A 2 11.25 22.72 -20.28
N PHE A 3 10.62 23.54 -19.44
CA PHE A 3 10.42 24.97 -19.67
C PHE A 3 10.56 25.71 -18.33
N GLY A 4 11.36 26.78 -18.32
CA GLY A 4 11.57 27.57 -17.10
C GLY A 4 12.10 26.73 -15.91
N ASN A 5 12.99 25.78 -16.18
CA ASN A 5 13.52 24.81 -15.21
C ASN A 5 12.50 23.79 -14.64
N ASN A 6 11.27 23.77 -15.13
CA ASN A 6 10.24 22.83 -14.71
C ASN A 6 10.04 21.75 -15.76
N VAL A 7 9.80 20.51 -15.31
CA VAL A 7 9.35 19.43 -16.19
C VAL A 7 7.87 19.63 -16.46
N ILE A 8 7.53 19.77 -17.74
CA ILE A 8 6.16 20.07 -18.19
C ILE A 8 5.48 18.81 -18.71
N VAL A 9 4.23 18.61 -18.27
CA VAL A 9 3.33 17.52 -18.65
C VAL A 9 2.04 18.12 -19.20
N GLY A 10 1.54 17.59 -20.32
CA GLY A 10 0.27 18.01 -20.91
C GLY A 10 -0.79 16.93 -20.77
N ASP A 11 -2.04 17.34 -20.58
CA ASP A 11 -3.19 16.43 -20.55
C ASP A 11 -3.91 16.44 -21.90
N TYR A 12 -4.06 15.25 -22.47
CA TYR A 12 -4.62 15.05 -23.80
C TYR A 12 -6.15 15.29 -23.86
N GLN A 13 -6.85 15.21 -22.72
CA GLN A 13 -8.31 15.30 -22.69
C GLN A 13 -8.82 16.74 -22.59
N ASN A 14 -8.14 17.58 -21.81
CA ASN A 14 -8.55 18.96 -21.55
C ASN A 14 -7.59 20.01 -22.14
N GLY A 15 -6.39 19.62 -22.60
CA GLY A 15 -5.40 20.53 -23.16
C GLY A 15 -4.65 21.37 -22.12
N ASN A 16 -4.81 21.08 -20.83
CA ASN A 16 -4.10 21.76 -19.76
C ASN A 16 -2.63 21.37 -19.74
N ILE A 17 -1.81 22.28 -19.22
CA ILE A 17 -0.37 22.10 -19.04
C ILE A 17 -0.05 22.20 -17.55
N TYR A 18 0.66 21.21 -17.03
CA TYR A 18 1.06 21.10 -15.64
C TYR A 18 2.59 21.10 -15.50
N ALA A 19 3.08 21.57 -14.36
CA ALA A 19 4.45 21.39 -13.94
C ALA A 19 4.52 20.17 -13.01
N PHE A 20 5.39 19.21 -13.34
CA PHE A 20 5.63 18.05 -12.51
C PHE A 20 6.51 18.43 -11.32
N ASP A 21 6.02 18.13 -10.11
CA ASP A 21 6.71 18.32 -8.84
C ASP A 21 6.87 16.95 -8.15
N LEU A 22 8.05 16.69 -7.59
CA LEU A 22 8.35 15.46 -6.84
C LEU A 22 7.87 15.53 -5.39
N GLU A 23 7.58 16.73 -4.89
CA GLU A 23 7.12 16.97 -3.52
C GLU A 23 5.61 17.22 -3.43
N ASP A 24 4.90 17.28 -4.57
CA ASP A 24 3.44 17.25 -4.62
C ASP A 24 2.95 15.82 -4.84
N TYR A 25 2.17 15.31 -3.89
CA TYR A 25 1.63 13.93 -3.90
C TYR A 25 0.15 13.91 -4.29
N SER A 26 -0.30 14.93 -5.03
CA SER A 26 -1.65 15.06 -5.57
C SER A 26 -1.65 15.03 -7.10
N ASP A 27 -2.79 14.70 -7.70
CA ASP A 27 -3.01 14.82 -9.14
C ASP A 27 -3.80 16.10 -9.42
N ASN A 28 -3.09 17.22 -9.64
CA ASN A 28 -3.67 18.54 -9.81
C ASN A 28 -4.63 18.92 -8.66
N GLY A 29 -4.19 18.71 -7.41
CA GLY A 29 -4.99 18.91 -6.20
C GLY A 29 -6.01 17.79 -5.91
N GLY A 30 -6.13 16.80 -6.80
CA GLY A 30 -6.94 15.60 -6.63
C GLY A 30 -6.22 14.47 -5.89
N ILE A 31 -7.00 13.50 -5.43
CA ILE A 31 -6.48 12.30 -4.77
C ILE A 31 -5.76 11.42 -5.78
N GLN A 32 -4.50 11.07 -5.49
CA GLN A 32 -3.75 10.08 -6.25
C GLN A 32 -3.70 8.76 -5.49
N LYS A 33 -4.48 7.76 -5.93
CA LYS A 33 -4.44 6.43 -5.33
C LYS A 33 -3.21 5.66 -5.81
N TRP A 34 -2.41 5.14 -4.88
CA TRP A 34 -1.38 4.15 -5.19
C TRP A 34 -1.82 2.74 -4.77
N LEU A 35 -1.27 1.75 -5.45
CA LEU A 35 -1.57 0.33 -5.24
C LEU A 35 -0.31 -0.50 -5.41
N ARG A 36 -0.09 -1.47 -4.51
CA ARG A 36 0.98 -2.47 -4.61
C ARG A 36 0.39 -3.83 -4.29
N SER A 37 0.52 -4.77 -5.22
CA SER A 37 0.09 -6.16 -5.04
C SER A 37 1.28 -7.12 -5.14
N TRP A 38 1.28 -8.15 -4.31
CA TRP A 38 2.32 -9.18 -4.31
C TRP A 38 1.81 -10.49 -3.73
N ARG A 39 2.48 -11.60 -4.07
CA ARG A 39 2.20 -12.92 -3.48
C ARG A 39 2.82 -13.02 -2.08
N ALA A 40 2.10 -13.63 -1.16
CA ALA A 40 2.53 -13.86 0.22
C ALA A 40 3.82 -14.68 0.30
N LEU A 41 3.95 -15.68 -0.57
CA LEU A 41 5.12 -16.55 -0.65
C LEU A 41 5.93 -16.27 -1.93
N PRO A 42 7.27 -16.30 -1.87
CA PRO A 42 8.10 -16.22 -3.07
C PRO A 42 7.81 -17.34 -4.07
N THR A 43 8.17 -17.11 -5.33
CA THR A 43 8.05 -18.12 -6.39
C THR A 43 8.77 -19.42 -5.98
N GLY A 44 8.08 -20.56 -6.15
CA GLY A 44 8.62 -21.88 -5.81
C GLY A 44 8.54 -22.28 -4.33
N GLN A 45 8.16 -21.37 -3.42
CA GLN A 45 8.02 -21.67 -1.99
C GLN A 45 6.63 -22.18 -1.61
N ASN A 46 5.65 -22.04 -2.51
CA ASN A 46 4.31 -22.54 -2.25
C ASN A 46 4.28 -24.07 -2.44
N ASN A 47 4.23 -24.79 -1.32
CA ASN A 47 4.14 -26.25 -1.25
C ASN A 47 2.69 -26.77 -1.28
N LEU A 48 1.72 -25.92 -1.66
CA LEU A 48 0.29 -26.21 -1.74
C LEU A 48 -0.30 -26.73 -0.41
N LYS A 49 0.31 -26.39 0.73
CA LYS A 49 -0.30 -26.54 2.05
C LYS A 49 -1.01 -25.25 2.44
N ARG A 50 -2.11 -25.38 3.17
CA ARG A 50 -2.78 -24.20 3.72
C ARG A 50 -1.87 -23.54 4.75
N THR A 51 -1.85 -22.21 4.75
CA THR A 51 -1.07 -21.41 5.69
C THR A 51 -2.00 -20.56 6.55
N ALA A 52 -1.76 -20.55 7.86
CA ALA A 52 -2.34 -19.60 8.79
C ALA A 52 -1.47 -18.35 8.80
N GLN A 53 -2.05 -17.20 8.46
CA GLN A 53 -1.40 -15.90 8.31
C GLN A 53 -1.66 -15.08 9.58
N HIS A 54 -0.66 -14.97 10.44
CA HIS A 54 -0.81 -14.42 11.79
C HIS A 54 -0.73 -12.90 11.80
N SER A 55 0.26 -12.35 11.10
CA SER A 55 0.43 -10.90 10.99
C SER A 55 1.27 -10.51 9.78
N LEU A 56 0.96 -9.34 9.23
CA LEU A 56 1.77 -8.66 8.22
C LEU A 56 2.22 -7.33 8.82
N GLN A 57 3.53 -7.07 8.83
CA GLN A 57 4.08 -5.76 9.11
C GLN A 57 4.54 -5.11 7.81
N LEU A 58 4.16 -3.86 7.61
CA LEU A 58 4.65 -3.02 6.51
C LEU A 58 5.77 -2.13 7.03
N ASN A 59 6.93 -2.22 6.39
CA ASN A 59 8.05 -1.33 6.63
C ASN A 59 7.93 -0.16 5.66
N ILE A 60 7.36 0.94 6.16
CA ILE A 60 7.10 2.19 5.45
C ILE A 60 7.70 3.35 6.25
N GLU A 61 8.12 4.41 5.57
CA GLU A 61 8.49 5.68 6.19
C GLU A 61 7.27 6.23 6.96
N SER A 62 7.36 6.24 8.29
CA SER A 62 6.34 6.80 9.17
C SER A 62 6.66 8.26 9.49
N GLY A 63 5.66 9.00 9.97
CA GLY A 63 5.88 10.40 10.31
C GLY A 63 5.76 11.38 9.14
N THR A 64 5.22 10.94 8.00
CA THR A 64 5.07 11.75 6.76
C THR A 64 3.74 12.49 6.67
N GLY A 65 2.98 12.55 7.75
CA GLY A 65 1.69 13.25 7.78
C GLY A 65 1.80 14.74 7.50
N LEU A 66 0.66 15.35 7.14
CA LEU A 66 0.51 16.80 6.98
C LEU A 66 0.11 17.47 8.30
N ASN A 67 0.27 18.79 8.40
CA ASN A 67 -0.16 19.53 9.59
C ASN A 67 -1.68 19.55 9.76
N LEU A 68 -2.44 19.66 8.67
CA LEU A 68 -3.90 19.79 8.65
C LEU A 68 -4.46 19.14 7.38
N GLY A 69 -5.73 18.74 7.43
CA GLY A 69 -6.45 18.18 6.29
C GLY A 69 -6.25 16.68 6.07
N GLN A 70 -6.55 16.23 4.85
CA GLN A 70 -6.34 14.84 4.42
C GLN A 70 -4.85 14.50 4.45
N GLY A 71 -4.48 13.34 5.00
CA GLY A 71 -3.09 12.98 5.24
C GLY A 71 -2.47 13.54 6.53
N SER A 72 -3.22 14.22 7.40
CA SER A 72 -2.71 14.62 8.72
C SER A 72 -2.43 13.44 9.66
N ASP A 73 -3.24 12.38 9.55
CA ASP A 73 -2.99 11.07 10.16
C ASP A 73 -3.18 9.98 9.08
N PRO A 74 -2.17 9.81 8.21
CA PRO A 74 -2.31 9.06 6.97
C PRO A 74 -2.60 7.57 7.19
N GLU A 75 -3.31 7.00 6.24
CA GLU A 75 -3.82 5.63 6.29
C GLU A 75 -3.35 4.77 5.13
N VAL A 76 -3.11 3.50 5.46
CA VAL A 76 -2.87 2.44 4.49
C VAL A 76 -3.91 1.36 4.68
N MET A 77 -4.46 0.92 3.56
CA MET A 77 -5.44 -0.15 3.49
C MET A 77 -4.75 -1.43 3.02
N LEU A 78 -4.92 -2.52 3.77
CA LEU A 78 -4.56 -3.86 3.38
C LEU A 78 -5.82 -4.64 3.01
N ARG A 79 -5.78 -5.33 1.88
CA ARG A 79 -6.71 -6.41 1.55
C ARG A 79 -5.96 -7.59 0.97
N TRP A 80 -6.60 -8.74 0.88
CA TRP A 80 -5.98 -9.92 0.28
C TRP A 80 -6.98 -10.77 -0.49
N SER A 81 -6.44 -11.60 -1.39
CA SER A 81 -7.17 -12.54 -2.21
C SER A 81 -6.58 -13.94 -2.08
N ASP A 82 -7.44 -14.93 -1.88
CA ASP A 82 -7.07 -16.35 -1.85
C ASP A 82 -7.32 -17.06 -3.21
N ASP A 83 -7.84 -16.34 -4.21
CA ASP A 83 -8.14 -16.85 -5.56
C ASP A 83 -7.41 -16.09 -6.67
N GLY A 84 -6.20 -15.62 -6.38
CA GLY A 84 -5.32 -15.01 -7.39
C GLY A 84 -5.78 -13.63 -7.87
N GLY A 85 -6.55 -12.90 -7.05
CA GLY A 85 -6.99 -11.53 -7.32
C GLY A 85 -8.43 -11.40 -7.87
N HIS A 86 -9.20 -12.49 -7.95
CA HIS A 86 -10.58 -12.44 -8.44
C HIS A 86 -11.55 -11.90 -7.39
N THR A 87 -11.41 -12.33 -6.13
CA THR A 87 -12.16 -11.81 -5.00
C THR A 87 -11.20 -11.32 -3.91
N TRP A 88 -11.62 -10.27 -3.21
CA TRP A 88 -10.81 -9.61 -2.19
C TRP A 88 -11.55 -9.63 -0.85
N SER A 89 -10.78 -9.69 0.24
CA SER A 89 -11.28 -9.49 1.60
C SER A 89 -11.87 -8.09 1.77
N SER A 90 -12.50 -7.85 2.93
CA SER A 90 -12.72 -6.48 3.42
C SER A 90 -11.39 -5.72 3.50
N GLU A 91 -11.48 -4.39 3.46
CA GLU A 91 -10.33 -3.53 3.68
C GLU A 91 -9.99 -3.46 5.16
N HIS A 92 -8.70 -3.56 5.46
CA HIS A 92 -8.16 -3.43 6.80
C HIS A 92 -7.27 -2.19 6.86
N TRP A 93 -7.73 -1.20 7.60
CA TRP A 93 -7.11 0.12 7.64
C TRP A 93 -6.10 0.19 8.79
N SER A 94 -4.94 0.80 8.56
CA SER A 94 -3.94 1.10 9.58
C SER A 94 -3.35 2.48 9.35
N LYS A 95 -3.19 3.24 10.44
CA LYS A 95 -2.46 4.50 10.44
C LYS A 95 -0.97 4.28 10.18
N THR A 96 -0.35 5.17 9.41
CA THR A 96 1.11 5.23 9.22
C THR A 96 1.80 6.16 10.23
N GLY A 97 1.04 7.01 10.91
CA GLY A 97 1.52 7.92 11.95
C GLY A 97 1.53 9.39 11.50
N LYS A 98 1.21 10.28 12.43
CA LYS A 98 1.18 11.73 12.19
C LYS A 98 2.57 12.29 11.95
N ILE A 99 2.66 13.53 11.48
CA ILE A 99 3.94 14.23 11.31
C ILE A 99 4.81 14.13 12.59
N GLY A 100 6.06 13.67 12.43
CA GLY A 100 6.99 13.47 13.54
C GLY A 100 6.89 12.13 14.30
N GLU A 101 5.88 11.29 14.04
CA GLU A 101 5.72 9.97 14.67
C GLU A 101 6.57 8.88 13.99
N TYR A 102 7.89 9.05 13.97
CA TYR A 102 8.83 8.17 13.24
C TYR A 102 8.96 6.73 13.77
N TYR A 103 8.38 6.43 14.94
CA TYR A 103 8.47 5.11 15.59
C TYR A 103 7.23 4.25 15.34
N ARG A 104 6.24 4.75 14.60
CA ARG A 104 4.97 4.06 14.40
C ARG A 104 5.18 2.84 13.50
N ARG A 105 4.84 1.66 14.01
CA ARG A 105 4.80 0.41 13.23
C ARG A 105 3.43 0.23 12.60
N VAL A 106 3.40 -0.05 11.31
CA VAL A 106 2.19 -0.37 10.54
C VAL A 106 2.10 -1.88 10.42
N PHE A 107 1.09 -2.48 11.04
CA PHE A 107 0.91 -3.92 11.00
C PHE A 107 -0.55 -4.31 11.14
N TRP A 108 -0.88 -5.46 10.58
CA TRP A 108 -2.17 -6.11 10.70
C TRP A 108 -1.99 -7.47 11.34
N ARG A 109 -2.96 -7.89 12.15
CA ARG A 109 -2.95 -9.16 12.88
C ARG A 109 -4.20 -9.95 12.55
N ARG A 110 -4.14 -11.27 12.80
CA ARG A 110 -5.27 -12.20 12.62
C ARG A 110 -5.78 -12.19 11.17
N LEU A 111 -4.89 -12.42 10.22
CA LEU A 111 -5.21 -12.41 8.78
C LEU A 111 -5.91 -13.70 8.31
N GLY A 112 -6.20 -14.63 9.23
CA GLY A 112 -6.90 -15.87 8.92
C GLY A 112 -6.02 -16.86 8.17
N MET A 113 -6.63 -17.75 7.41
CA MET A 113 -5.97 -18.88 6.77
C MET A 113 -6.29 -18.90 5.28
N THR A 114 -5.38 -19.40 4.46
CA THR A 114 -5.64 -19.60 3.03
C THR A 114 -6.66 -20.72 2.82
N VAL A 115 -7.82 -20.42 2.25
CA VAL A 115 -8.90 -21.43 2.09
C VAL A 115 -8.94 -22.04 0.70
N LYS A 116 -8.73 -21.22 -0.33
CA LYS A 116 -8.94 -21.58 -1.75
C LYS A 116 -7.68 -22.14 -2.40
N LEU A 117 -6.95 -21.35 -3.20
CA LEU A 117 -5.79 -21.81 -3.99
C LEU A 117 -4.55 -22.15 -3.16
N ARG A 118 -4.67 -22.09 -1.81
CA ARG A 118 -3.56 -22.30 -0.87
C ARG A 118 -2.39 -21.35 -1.17
N ASP A 119 -2.74 -20.19 -1.68
CA ASP A 119 -1.89 -19.05 -1.92
C ASP A 119 -2.66 -17.80 -1.52
N ARG A 120 -1.94 -16.71 -1.30
CA ARG A 120 -2.52 -15.42 -0.98
C ARG A 120 -1.81 -14.31 -1.71
N VAL A 121 -2.59 -13.45 -2.35
CA VAL A 121 -2.12 -12.18 -2.90
C VAL A 121 -2.52 -11.08 -1.92
N TYR A 122 -1.54 -10.32 -1.44
CA TYR A 122 -1.78 -9.12 -0.66
C TYR A 122 -1.85 -7.91 -1.59
N GLU A 123 -2.65 -6.93 -1.21
CA GLU A 123 -2.70 -5.63 -1.85
C GLU A 123 -2.74 -4.53 -0.80
N LEU A 124 -1.81 -3.60 -0.93
CA LEU A 124 -1.78 -2.36 -0.17
C LEU A 124 -2.20 -1.20 -1.06
N SER A 125 -2.96 -0.29 -0.49
CA SER A 125 -3.30 0.97 -1.14
C SER A 125 -3.41 2.12 -0.15
N GLY A 126 -3.30 3.34 -0.67
CA GLY A 126 -3.48 4.56 0.07
C GLY A 126 -3.87 5.69 -0.87
N THR A 127 -4.49 6.72 -0.30
CA THR A 127 -5.06 7.86 -1.03
C THR A 127 -4.66 9.20 -0.43
N ASP A 128 -4.04 9.20 0.74
CA ASP A 128 -3.60 10.44 1.38
C ASP A 128 -2.43 11.05 0.59
N PRO A 129 -2.43 12.37 0.34
CA PRO A 129 -1.41 13.07 -0.44
C PRO A 129 -0.16 13.31 0.42
N VAL A 130 0.50 12.23 0.80
CA VAL A 130 1.72 12.24 1.62
C VAL A 130 2.79 11.40 0.94
N LYS A 131 4.05 11.63 1.33
CA LYS A 131 5.16 10.80 0.89
C LYS A 131 4.96 9.36 1.35
N ILE A 132 5.08 8.42 0.40
CA ILE A 132 4.96 6.98 0.61
C ILE A 132 6.23 6.29 0.14
N SER A 133 7.07 5.90 1.09
CA SER A 133 8.30 5.15 0.83
C SER A 133 8.20 3.77 1.48
N ILE A 134 7.93 2.72 0.69
CA ILE A 134 7.82 1.34 1.18
C ILE A 134 9.17 0.64 1.00
N MET A 135 9.74 0.16 2.09
CA MET A 135 11.02 -0.55 2.12
C MET A 135 10.84 -2.07 2.08
N GLY A 136 9.70 -2.58 2.55
CA GLY A 136 9.41 -4.00 2.51
C GLY A 136 8.18 -4.37 3.33
N ALA A 137 7.88 -5.67 3.36
CA ALA A 137 6.83 -6.22 4.19
C ALA A 137 7.29 -7.54 4.80
N GLU A 138 6.98 -7.75 6.08
CA GLU A 138 7.31 -8.96 6.82
C GLU A 138 6.03 -9.71 7.17
N LEU A 139 6.01 -11.00 6.86
CA LEU A 139 4.85 -11.86 7.02
C LEU A 139 5.15 -12.99 7.99
N ILE A 140 4.37 -13.08 9.07
CA ILE A 140 4.43 -14.17 10.03
C ILE A 140 3.29 -15.14 9.72
N LEU A 141 3.67 -16.37 9.36
CA LEU A 141 2.73 -17.43 9.01
C LEU A 141 3.21 -18.78 9.54
N SER A 142 2.28 -19.73 9.62
CA SER A 142 2.60 -21.13 9.90
C SER A 142 1.87 -22.06 8.93
N PRO A 143 2.49 -23.19 8.54
CA PRO A 143 1.77 -24.23 7.82
C PRO A 143 0.67 -24.80 8.70
N THR A 144 -0.38 -25.31 8.08
CA THR A 144 -1.42 -26.07 8.76
C THR A 144 -1.39 -27.53 8.32
N ASN A 145 -1.80 -28.43 9.21
CA ASN A 145 -1.90 -29.88 8.94
C ASN A 145 -3.29 -30.29 8.40
N ALA A 146 -4.14 -29.32 8.08
CA ALA A 146 -5.50 -29.50 7.58
C ALA A 146 -5.58 -29.41 6.05
#